data_AF-A0A0F8ZED3-F1
#
_entry.id   AF-A0A0F8ZED3-F1
#
_cell.length_a   1.000
_cell.length_b   1.000
_cell.length_c   1.000
_cell.angle_alpha   90.00
_cell.angle_beta   90.00
_cell.angle_gamma   90.00
#
_symmetry.space_group_name_H-M   'P 1'
#
loop_
_entity.id
_entity.type
_entity.pdbx_description
1 polymer ?
#
loop_
_entity_poly.entity_id
_entity_poly.type
_entity_poly.pdbx_seq_one_letter_code
_entity_poly.pdbx_strand_id
1 'polypeptide(L)'
;KTMKKWNGLSANDQQRAIDRATNAILDAVVKGTIRFSDELNGDTLQAEIDAAIKQANENRTPWFAGECVMEAVGSRLRGMGKTDAQDAYYPEVGEGIIRLNS
;
A
#
# COMPACT_ATOMS: atom_id res chain seq x y z
N LYS A 1 3.71 -23.69 -12.97
CA LYS A 1 3.74 -22.88 -11.73
C LYS A 1 2.32 -22.67 -11.31
N THR A 2 1.93 -23.14 -10.14
CA THR A 2 0.54 -23.07 -9.68
C THR A 2 0.39 -21.80 -8.85
N MET A 3 -0.43 -20.86 -9.31
CA MET A 3 -0.70 -19.63 -8.55
C MET A 3 -1.91 -19.80 -7.65
N LYS A 4 -1.79 -19.36 -6.40
CA LYS A 4 -2.88 -19.29 -5.43
C LYS A 4 -3.63 -17.97 -5.56
N LYS A 5 -4.96 -18.03 -5.43
CA LYS A 5 -5.81 -16.86 -5.21
C LYS A 5 -5.84 -16.50 -3.72
N TRP A 6 -6.30 -15.30 -3.39
CA TRP A 6 -6.47 -14.79 -2.03
C TRP A 6 -7.05 -15.81 -1.02
N ASN A 7 -8.11 -16.51 -1.38
CA ASN A 7 -8.78 -17.50 -0.52
C ASN A 7 -7.91 -18.75 -0.20
N GLY A 8 -6.82 -18.96 -0.95
CA GLY A 8 -5.86 -20.04 -0.72
C GLY A 8 -4.67 -19.66 0.16
N LEU A 9 -4.64 -18.44 0.66
CA LEU A 9 -3.59 -17.94 1.57
C LEU A 9 -3.95 -18.18 3.05
N SER A 10 -2.93 -18.34 3.89
CA SER A 10 -3.12 -18.30 5.34
C SER A 10 -3.49 -16.89 5.80
N ALA A 11 -4.09 -16.73 6.99
CA ALA A 11 -4.40 -15.40 7.52
C ALA A 11 -3.16 -14.50 7.65
N ASN A 12 -2.00 -15.08 8.00
CA ASN A 12 -0.74 -14.35 8.08
C ASN A 12 -0.26 -13.90 6.70
N ASP A 13 -0.40 -14.73 5.67
CA ASP A 13 0.00 -14.38 4.31
C ASP A 13 -0.96 -13.36 3.69
N GLN A 14 -2.25 -13.44 4.02
CA GLN A 14 -3.24 -12.43 3.68
C GLN A 14 -2.88 -11.06 4.28
N GLN A 15 -2.52 -11.02 5.57
CA GLN A 15 -2.11 -9.77 6.21
C GLN A 15 -0.84 -9.21 5.57
N ARG A 16 0.17 -10.05 5.31
CA ARG A 16 1.40 -9.63 4.61
C ARG A 16 1.13 -9.11 3.21
N ALA A 17 0.18 -9.71 2.50
CA ALA A 17 -0.23 -9.25 1.18
C ALA A 17 -0.90 -7.86 1.25
N ILE A 18 -1.80 -7.65 2.21
CA ILE A 18 -2.42 -6.34 2.47
C ILE A 18 -1.35 -5.30 2.79
N ASP A 19 -0.42 -5.61 3.71
CA ASP A 19 0.62 -4.66 4.11
C ASP A 19 1.55 -4.31 2.94
N ARG A 20 1.91 -5.30 2.11
CA ARG A 20 2.70 -5.07 0.89
C ARG A 20 1.98 -4.16 -0.10
N ALA A 21 0.72 -4.45 -0.39
CA ALA A 21 -0.08 -3.65 -1.32
C ALA A 21 -0.30 -2.22 -0.79
N THR A 22 -0.62 -2.09 0.50
CA THR A 22 -0.77 -0.79 1.18
C THR A 22 0.51 0.03 1.09
N ASN A 23 1.67 -0.58 1.36
CA ASN A 23 2.96 0.10 1.28
C ASN A 23 3.31 0.53 -0.16
N ALA A 24 2.93 -0.27 -1.17
CA ALA A 24 3.13 0.11 -2.57
C ALA A 24 2.28 1.34 -2.95
N ILE A 25 1.02 1.38 -2.50
CA ILE A 25 0.14 2.54 -2.69
C ILE A 25 0.71 3.76 -1.97
N LEU A 26 1.10 3.61 -0.70
CA LEU A 26 1.69 4.68 0.10
C LEU A 26 2.93 5.27 -0.57
N ASP A 27 3.85 4.42 -1.04
CA ASP A 27 5.07 4.85 -1.74
C ASP A 27 4.73 5.64 -3.02
N ALA A 28 3.75 5.17 -3.81
CA ALA A 28 3.30 5.87 -5.01
C ALA A 28 2.63 7.22 -4.70
N VAL A 29 1.89 7.32 -3.59
CA VAL A 29 1.28 8.56 -3.10
C VAL A 29 2.34 9.56 -2.66
N VAL A 30 3.28 9.14 -1.81
CA VAL A 30 4.35 10.01 -1.28
C VAL A 30 5.28 10.49 -2.41
N LYS A 31 5.55 9.64 -3.41
CA LYS A 31 6.30 10.03 -4.61
C LYS A 31 5.52 10.90 -5.59
N GLY A 32 4.21 11.06 -5.40
CA GLY A 32 3.33 11.81 -6.30
C GLY A 32 3.04 11.10 -7.62
N THR A 33 3.35 9.81 -7.74
CA THR A 33 3.04 8.99 -8.92
C THR A 33 1.55 8.70 -9.04
N ILE A 34 0.84 8.65 -7.91
CA ILE A 34 -0.62 8.52 -7.83
C ILE A 34 -1.19 9.74 -7.11
N ARG A 35 -2.31 10.24 -7.62
CA ARG A 35 -3.15 11.25 -6.97
C ARG A 35 -4.60 10.82 -7.07
N PHE A 36 -5.38 11.14 -6.05
CA PHE A 36 -6.81 10.90 -5.99
C PHE A 36 -7.55 12.20 -6.35
N SER A 37 -8.71 12.07 -7.00
CA SER A 37 -9.57 13.21 -7.31
C SER A 37 -10.70 13.25 -6.29
N ASP A 38 -10.61 14.21 -5.37
CA ASP A 38 -11.63 14.47 -4.35
C ASP A 38 -13.00 14.76 -4.99
N GLU A 39 -13.03 15.45 -6.14
CA GLU A 39 -14.24 15.72 -6.91
C GLU A 39 -14.89 14.44 -7.45
N LEU A 40 -14.11 13.56 -8.10
CA LEU A 40 -14.65 12.32 -8.67
C LEU A 40 -14.99 11.29 -7.59
N ASN A 41 -14.26 11.28 -6.48
CA ASN A 41 -14.51 10.38 -5.36
C ASN A 41 -15.64 10.88 -4.45
N GLY A 42 -15.94 12.19 -4.47
CA GLY A 42 -16.85 12.83 -3.53
C GLY A 42 -16.33 12.78 -2.08
N ASP A 43 -15.01 12.77 -1.90
CA ASP A 43 -14.35 12.71 -0.59
C ASP A 43 -13.20 13.73 -0.47
N THR A 44 -12.46 13.69 0.64
CA THR A 44 -11.34 14.61 0.94
C THR A 44 -9.99 13.90 1.01
N LEU A 45 -9.87 12.73 0.37
CA LEU A 45 -8.71 11.86 0.53
C LEU A 45 -7.41 12.56 0.09
N GLN A 46 -7.40 13.18 -1.09
CA GLN A 46 -6.22 13.86 -1.60
C GLN A 46 -5.88 15.09 -0.78
N ALA A 47 -6.88 15.88 -0.37
CA ALA A 47 -6.67 17.04 0.50
C ALA A 47 -6.00 16.65 1.83
N GLU A 48 -6.41 15.54 2.44
CA GLU A 48 -5.82 15.05 3.70
C GLU A 48 -4.39 14.51 3.49
N ILE A 49 -4.13 13.83 2.38
CA ILE A 49 -2.77 13.41 1.99
C ILE A 49 -1.86 14.63 1.82
N ASP A 50 -2.31 15.64 1.08
CA ASP A 50 -1.53 16.85 0.81
C ASP A 50 -1.25 17.60 2.11
N ALA A 51 -2.21 17.67 3.04
CA ALA A 51 -2.03 18.25 4.35
C ALA A 51 -0.99 17.50 5.20
N ALA A 52 -1.02 16.16 5.20
CA ALA A 52 -0.07 15.34 5.93
C ALA A 52 1.38 15.48 5.38
N ILE A 53 1.54 15.47 4.06
CA ILE A 53 2.85 15.69 3.42
C ILE A 53 3.36 17.10 3.71
N LYS A 54 2.48 18.11 3.65
CA LYS A 54 2.83 19.49 4.00
C LYS A 54 3.29 19.60 5.45
N GLN A 55 2.58 18.98 6.39
CA GLN A 55 2.96 18.97 7.80
C GLN A 55 4.33 18.32 8.03
N ALA A 56 4.62 17.18 7.38
CA ALA A 56 5.92 16.54 7.47
C ALA A 56 7.07 17.45 6.96
N ASN A 57 6.82 18.20 5.87
CA ASN A 57 7.77 19.18 5.35
C ASN A 57 7.97 20.37 6.29
N GLU A 58 6.89 20.92 6.84
CA GLU A 58 6.92 22.05 7.78
C GLU A 58 7.66 21.70 9.08
N ASN A 59 7.49 20.46 9.56
CA ASN A 59 8.21 19.90 10.70
C ASN A 59 9.70 19.59 10.40
N ARG A 60 10.17 19.86 9.16
CA ARG A 60 11.52 19.53 8.68
C ARG A 60 11.84 18.03 8.78
N THR A 61 10.81 17.20 8.64
CA THR A 61 10.90 15.74 8.68
C THR A 61 10.29 15.12 7.40
N PRO A 62 10.74 15.52 6.20
CA PRO A 62 10.16 15.03 4.94
C PRO A 62 10.28 13.51 4.77
N TRP A 63 11.27 12.87 5.39
CA TRP A 63 11.43 11.41 5.39
C TRP A 63 10.35 10.67 6.20
N PHE A 64 9.55 11.37 7.01
CA PHE A 64 8.41 10.82 7.76
C PHE A 64 7.05 11.07 7.07
N ALA A 65 7.04 11.54 5.82
CA ALA A 65 5.81 11.85 5.10
C ALA A 65 4.88 10.63 4.97
N GLY A 66 5.45 9.42 4.80
CA GLY A 66 4.67 8.19 4.72
C GLY A 66 3.92 7.88 6.02
N GLU A 67 4.56 8.06 7.16
CA GLU A 67 3.97 7.89 8.48
C GLU A 67 2.86 8.91 8.73
N CYS A 68 3.09 10.18 8.41
CA CYS A 68 2.06 11.22 8.53
C CYS A 68 0.83 10.90 7.65
N VAL A 69 1.05 10.43 6.41
CA VAL A 69 -0.05 10.01 5.52
C VAL A 69 -0.78 8.79 6.09
N MET A 70 -0.07 7.80 6.63
CA MET A 70 -0.70 6.63 7.25
C MET A 70 -1.48 6.98 8.52
N GLU A 71 -1.05 7.98 9.29
CA GLU A 71 -1.79 8.50 10.44
C GLU A 71 -3.09 9.19 10.00
N ALA A 72 -3.04 10.02 8.96
CA ALA A 72 -4.20 10.76 8.46
C ALA A 72 -5.22 9.86 7.74
N VAL A 73 -4.75 8.99 6.83
CA VAL A 73 -5.62 8.28 5.88
C VAL A 73 -5.37 6.77 5.81
N GLY A 74 -4.59 6.20 6.74
CA GLY A 74 -4.10 4.82 6.64
C GLY A 74 -5.20 3.75 6.59
N SER A 75 -6.36 3.97 7.21
CA SER A 75 -7.50 3.03 7.11
C SER A 75 -8.03 2.91 5.68
N ARG A 76 -8.10 4.03 4.95
CA ARG A 76 -8.51 4.06 3.53
C ARG A 76 -7.46 3.40 2.64
N LEU A 77 -6.17 3.71 2.85
CA LEU A 77 -5.09 3.07 2.09
C LEU A 77 -5.02 1.56 2.34
N ARG A 78 -5.26 1.10 3.57
CA ARG A 78 -5.37 -0.33 3.90
C ARG A 78 -6.57 -0.98 3.23
N GLY A 79 -7.70 -0.26 3.11
CA GLY A 79 -8.86 -0.72 2.35
C GLY A 79 -8.52 -0.96 0.88
N MET A 80 -7.85 0.00 0.24
CA MET A 80 -7.38 -0.13 -1.14
C MET A 80 -6.37 -1.25 -1.30
N GLY A 81 -5.38 -1.33 -0.40
CA GLY A 81 -4.38 -2.40 -0.39
C GLY A 81 -5.01 -3.77 -0.19
N LYS A 82 -6.10 -3.87 0.57
CA LYS A 82 -6.87 -5.11 0.69
C LYS A 82 -7.57 -5.49 -0.60
N THR A 83 -8.20 -4.55 -1.28
CA THR A 83 -8.84 -4.81 -2.59
C THR A 83 -7.79 -5.29 -3.60
N ASP A 84 -6.66 -4.57 -3.73
CA ASP A 84 -5.56 -4.95 -4.61
C ASP A 84 -5.00 -6.35 -4.27
N ALA A 85 -4.81 -6.62 -2.98
CA ALA A 85 -4.36 -7.92 -2.52
C ALA A 85 -5.38 -9.05 -2.83
N GLN A 86 -6.68 -8.77 -2.82
CA GLN A 86 -7.71 -9.76 -3.13
C GLN A 86 -7.74 -10.11 -4.63
N ASP A 87 -7.41 -9.15 -5.50
CA ASP A 87 -7.40 -9.31 -6.95
C ASP A 87 -6.11 -9.97 -7.48
N ALA A 88 -5.04 -9.96 -6.68
CA ALA A 88 -3.74 -10.50 -7.06
C ALA A 88 -3.66 -12.05 -7.06
N TYR A 89 -2.71 -12.57 -7.83
CA TYR A 89 -2.29 -13.97 -7.82
C TYR A 89 -0.96 -14.14 -7.07
N TYR A 90 -0.89 -15.15 -6.20
CA TYR A 90 0.25 -15.38 -5.32
C TYR A 90 0.98 -16.67 -5.68
N PRO A 91 2.32 -16.69 -5.68
CA PRO A 91 3.08 -17.91 -5.92
C PRO A 91 2.86 -18.93 -4.78
N GLU A 92 2.97 -20.21 -5.10
CA GLU A 92 2.95 -21.26 -4.07
C GLU A 92 4.18 -21.22 -3.16
N VAL A 93 4.00 -21.62 -1.90
CA VAL A 93 5.08 -21.74 -0.91
C VAL A 93 6.08 -22.79 -1.42
N GLY A 94 7.27 -22.34 -1.80
CA GLY A 94 8.32 -23.16 -2.43
C GLY A 94 8.70 -22.74 -3.86
N GLU A 95 7.89 -21.91 -4.53
CA GLU A 95 8.15 -21.49 -5.93
C GLU A 95 9.07 -20.24 -6.06
N GLY A 96 9.72 -19.82 -4.98
CA GLY A 96 10.50 -18.59 -4.89
C GLY A 96 11.94 -18.73 -4.37
N ILE A 97 12.58 -19.88 -4.52
CA ILE A 97 14.01 -20.01 -4.19
C ILE A 97 14.76 -20.58 -5.40
N ILE A 98 15.18 -19.71 -6.32
CA ILE A 98 16.35 -20.01 -7.15
C ILE A 98 17.57 -19.67 -6.27
N ARG A 99 18.09 -20.68 -5.56
CA ARG A 99 19.47 -20.62 -5.06
C ARG A 99 20.37 -20.93 -6.25
N LEU A 100 20.90 -19.89 -6.89
CA LEU A 100 22.09 -20.05 -7.72
C LEU A 100 23.24 -20.32 -6.77
N ASN A 101 23.55 -21.60 -6.54
CA ASN A 101 24.83 -21.97 -5.96
C ASN A 101 25.87 -21.79 -7.07
N SER A 102 26.70 -20.75 -6.95
CA SER A 102 27.99 -20.66 -7.63
C SER A 102 29.03 -21.50 -6.90
#